data_AF-A0A835UAH2-F1
#
_entry.id   AF-A0A835UAH2-F1
#
_cell.length_a   1.000
_cell.length_b   1.000
_cell.length_c   1.000
_cell.angle_alpha   90.00
_cell.angle_beta   90.00
_cell.angle_gamma   90.00
#
_symmetry.space_group_name_H-M   'P 1'
#
loop_
_entity.id
_entity.type
_entity.pdbx_description
1 polymer ?
#
loop_
_entity_poly.entity_id
_entity_poly.type
_entity_poly.pdbx_seq_one_letter_code
_entity_poly.pdbx_strand_id
1 'polypeptide(L)'
;MENVGGGSNSNLRDKILEPPFCSIVEVDTTSFSYLACSTCERPLPVDSPICRFCSKKCAFPAASKRLYRLLLSVATSETVLPVVCFDRAARVLIGCSADELFDFCTSHSSAAEMMGEIMEGEMLQMTLCETKKGNGKHLRVVSVVPLRTGFRPTIHTLRTLYGADGSHRTST
;
A
#
# COMPACT_ATOMS: atom_id res chain seq x y z
N MET A 1 -32.57 31.88 29.26
CA MET A 1 -33.31 30.66 29.61
C MET A 1 -34.48 30.65 28.63
N GLU A 2 -34.48 29.90 27.55
CA GLU A 2 -34.54 28.44 27.52
C GLU A 2 -33.60 27.81 26.48
N ASN A 3 -33.26 26.56 26.80
CA ASN A 3 -32.33 25.67 26.14
C ASN A 3 -33.13 24.83 25.13
N VAL A 4 -32.71 24.76 23.87
CA VAL A 4 -33.18 23.70 22.96
C VAL A 4 -31.94 22.98 22.44
N GLY A 5 -31.52 21.99 23.22
CA GLY A 5 -30.50 21.02 22.84
C GLY A 5 -31.02 20.10 21.75
N GLY A 6 -30.52 20.28 20.53
CA GLY A 6 -30.63 19.32 19.45
C GLY A 6 -29.38 18.43 19.42
N GLY A 7 -29.30 17.47 20.35
CA GLY A 7 -28.25 16.46 20.38
C GLY A 7 -28.36 15.54 19.16
N SER A 8 -27.60 15.82 18.10
CA SER A 8 -27.45 14.92 16.97
C SER A 8 -26.36 13.90 17.28
N ASN A 9 -26.76 12.76 17.83
CA ASN A 9 -25.95 11.55 17.90
C ASN A 9 -25.70 11.04 16.47
N SER A 10 -24.65 11.53 15.80
CA SER A 10 -24.18 10.93 14.56
C SER A 10 -23.28 9.72 14.89
N ASN A 11 -23.85 8.54 14.71
CA ASN A 11 -23.10 7.30 14.59
C ASN A 11 -21.99 7.50 13.55
N LEU A 12 -20.74 7.54 14.01
CA LEU A 12 -19.51 7.66 13.23
C LEU A 12 -19.29 6.39 12.41
N ARG A 13 -20.15 6.15 11.41
CA ARG A 13 -19.93 5.16 10.37
C ARG A 13 -18.94 5.78 9.39
N ASP A 14 -17.87 5.06 9.10
CA ASP A 14 -16.93 5.46 8.05
C ASP A 14 -17.71 5.78 6.79
N LYS A 15 -17.52 6.97 6.24
CA LYS A 15 -18.05 7.26 4.91
C LYS A 15 -17.19 6.47 3.92
N ILE A 16 -17.78 5.39 3.42
CA ILE A 16 -17.29 4.70 2.24
C ILE A 16 -17.72 5.56 1.05
N LEU A 17 -16.75 6.01 0.26
CA LEU A 17 -17.03 6.63 -1.01
C LEU A 17 -17.28 5.52 -2.03
N GLU A 18 -18.33 5.69 -2.84
CA GLU A 18 -18.61 4.79 -3.96
C GLU A 18 -17.35 4.60 -4.81
N PRO A 19 -17.15 3.45 -5.47
CA PRO A 19 -15.85 3.16 -6.03
C PRO A 19 -15.46 4.14 -7.15
N PRO A 20 -14.51 5.09 -6.97
CA PRO A 20 -14.08 5.92 -8.09
C PRO A 20 -13.33 5.10 -9.12
N PHE A 21 -13.58 5.42 -10.40
CA PHE A 21 -12.63 5.16 -11.47
C PHE A 21 -11.52 6.21 -11.40
N CYS A 22 -10.29 5.77 -11.37
CA CYS A 22 -9.14 6.66 -11.26
C CYS A 22 -7.93 6.14 -12.04
N SER A 23 -6.95 7.01 -12.23
CA SER A 23 -5.62 6.68 -12.74
C SER A 23 -4.58 6.98 -11.66
N ILE A 24 -3.55 6.14 -11.55
CA ILE A 24 -2.37 6.46 -10.74
C ILE A 24 -1.59 7.59 -11.42
N VAL A 25 -1.36 8.67 -10.69
CA VAL A 25 -0.52 9.80 -11.14
C VAL A 25 0.90 9.65 -10.60
N GLU A 26 1.04 9.19 -9.36
CA GLU A 26 2.33 9.08 -8.70
C GLU A 26 2.28 8.02 -7.60
N VAL A 27 3.43 7.39 -7.36
CA VAL A 27 3.65 6.44 -6.26
C VAL A 27 4.79 6.96 -5.39
N ASP A 28 4.56 7.07 -4.08
CA ASP A 28 5.66 7.32 -3.14
C ASP A 28 6.43 6.01 -2.90
N THR A 29 7.63 5.96 -3.46
CA THR A 29 8.51 4.79 -3.43
C THR A 29 9.50 4.82 -2.26
N THR A 30 9.55 5.92 -1.48
CA THR A 30 10.55 6.11 -0.42
C THR A 30 10.29 5.21 0.81
N SER A 31 9.02 4.90 1.10
CA SER A 31 8.64 4.10 2.27
C SER A 31 7.35 3.31 2.02
N PHE A 32 7.38 2.43 1.02
CA PHE A 32 6.21 1.64 0.61
C PHE A 32 5.83 0.49 1.56
N SER A 33 6.65 0.19 2.58
CA SER A 33 6.40 -0.88 3.54
C SER A 33 6.81 -0.52 4.97
N TYR A 34 6.24 -1.22 5.94
CA TYR A 34 6.59 -1.11 7.36
C TYR A 34 6.69 -2.49 8.00
N LEU A 35 7.46 -2.59 9.09
CA LEU A 35 7.55 -3.83 9.87
C LEU A 35 6.32 -4.02 10.74
N ALA A 36 5.84 -5.26 10.79
CA ALA A 36 4.73 -5.67 11.63
C ALA A 36 5.01 -7.03 12.28
N CYS A 37 4.36 -7.28 13.41
CA CYS A 37 4.39 -8.58 14.06
C CYS A 37 3.73 -9.63 13.15
N SER A 38 4.41 -10.75 12.89
CA SER A 38 3.86 -11.83 12.07
C SER A 38 2.59 -12.45 12.66
N THR A 39 2.42 -12.39 13.98
CA THR A 39 1.29 -13.00 14.70
C THR A 39 0.08 -12.07 14.84
N CYS A 40 0.28 -10.82 15.26
CA CYS A 40 -0.84 -9.90 15.56
C CYS A 40 -0.93 -8.69 14.63
N GLU A 41 -0.02 -8.60 13.64
CA GLU A 41 0.02 -7.56 12.60
C GLU A 41 0.14 -6.12 13.11
N ARG A 42 0.45 -5.95 14.41
CA ARG A 42 0.74 -4.64 14.97
C ARG A 42 2.04 -4.09 14.38
N PRO A 43 2.09 -2.80 14.00
CA PRO A 43 3.32 -2.15 13.57
C PRO A 43 4.42 -2.30 14.62
N LEU A 44 5.65 -2.51 14.16
CA LEU A 44 6.85 -2.63 14.96
C LEU A 44 7.81 -1.47 14.65
N PRO A 45 8.57 -0.97 15.64
CA PRO A 45 9.67 -0.06 15.39
C PRO A 45 10.74 -0.70 14.50
N VAL A 46 11.37 0.10 13.63
CA VAL A 46 12.45 -0.39 12.75
C VAL A 46 13.63 -0.93 13.57
N ASP A 47 13.99 -0.23 14.64
CA ASP A 47 15.16 -0.58 15.48
C ASP A 47 14.86 -1.70 16.50
N SER A 48 13.61 -2.16 16.58
CA SER A 48 13.20 -3.18 17.54
C SER A 48 12.10 -4.07 16.97
N PRO A 49 12.46 -5.12 16.21
CA PRO A 49 11.50 -6.01 15.55
C PRO A 49 10.78 -6.96 16.53
N ILE A 50 10.79 -6.66 17.84
CA ILE A 50 10.18 -7.50 18.87
C ILE A 50 8.79 -6.95 19.22
N CYS A 51 7.77 -7.77 19.00
CA CYS A 51 6.42 -7.42 19.40
C CYS A 51 6.23 -7.53 20.91
N ARG A 52 6.21 -6.39 21.62
CA ARG A 52 5.97 -6.35 23.08
C ARG A 52 4.63 -6.93 23.54
N PHE A 53 3.64 -7.00 22.63
CA PHE A 53 2.32 -7.55 22.94
C PHE A 53 2.34 -9.08 22.91
N CYS A 54 2.96 -9.67 21.88
CA CYS A 54 3.07 -11.12 21.73
C CYS A 54 4.20 -11.71 22.58
N SER A 55 5.29 -10.96 22.83
CA SER A 55 6.41 -11.43 23.67
C SER A 55 6.00 -11.74 25.11
N LYS A 56 4.92 -11.13 25.60
CA LYS A 56 4.34 -11.43 26.92
C LYS A 56 3.50 -12.72 26.94
N LYS A 57 3.15 -13.26 25.77
CA LYS A 57 2.21 -14.38 25.61
C LYS A 57 2.87 -15.64 25.05
N CYS A 58 4.03 -15.52 24.41
CA CYS A 58 4.73 -16.61 23.75
C CYS A 58 6.14 -16.76 24.32
N ALA A 59 6.59 -18.01 24.48
CA ALA A 59 7.94 -18.32 24.95
C ALA A 59 9.04 -17.91 23.94
N PHE A 60 8.67 -17.76 22.66
CA PHE A 60 9.56 -17.34 21.59
C PHE A 60 9.16 -15.96 21.06
N PRO A 61 10.13 -15.10 20.74
CA PRO A 61 9.84 -13.80 20.14
C PRO A 61 9.13 -14.01 18.80
N ALA A 62 7.97 -13.38 18.65
CA ALA A 62 7.24 -13.40 17.40
C ALA A 62 8.09 -12.74 16.31
N ALA A 63 8.28 -13.44 15.19
CA ALA A 63 9.00 -12.90 14.04
C ALA A 63 8.33 -11.62 13.51
N SER A 64 9.11 -10.77 12.84
CA SER A 64 8.59 -9.65 12.07
C SER A 64 8.35 -10.05 10.62
N LYS A 65 7.39 -9.39 9.98
CA LYS A 65 7.16 -9.40 8.52
C LYS A 65 6.95 -7.99 8.02
N ARG A 66 7.07 -7.74 6.73
CA ARG A 66 6.69 -6.46 6.12
C ARG A 66 5.25 -6.50 5.65
N LEU A 67 4.58 -5.36 5.78
CA LEU A 67 3.26 -5.10 5.20
C LEU A 67 3.33 -3.83 4.37
N TYR A 68 2.55 -3.77 3.28
CA TYR A 68 2.52 -2.56 2.47
C TYR A 68 1.81 -1.41 3.16
N ARG A 69 2.36 -0.22 2.92
CA ARG A 69 1.74 1.08 3.10
C ARG A 69 2.14 1.92 1.88
N LEU A 70 1.51 1.64 0.76
CA LEU A 70 1.80 2.31 -0.50
C LEU A 70 0.99 3.61 -0.55
N LEU A 71 1.67 4.75 -0.62
CA LEU A 71 1.02 6.05 -0.81
C LEU A 71 0.95 6.35 -2.30
N LEU A 72 -0.23 6.72 -2.77
CA LEU A 72 -0.50 6.98 -4.17
C LEU A 72 -1.19 8.35 -4.30
N SER A 73 -0.85 9.07 -5.36
CA SER A 73 -1.70 10.17 -5.85
C SER A 73 -2.54 9.61 -7.00
N VAL A 74 -3.87 9.73 -6.90
CA VAL A 74 -4.77 9.24 -7.94
C VAL A 74 -5.62 10.36 -8.51
N ALA A 75 -5.74 10.40 -9.83
CA ALA A 75 -6.63 11.31 -10.53
C ALA A 75 -7.99 10.65 -10.74
N THR A 76 -9.05 11.33 -10.31
CA THR A 76 -10.44 11.05 -10.68
C THR A 76 -10.87 12.01 -11.80
N SER A 77 -12.12 11.93 -12.25
CA SER A 77 -12.68 12.89 -13.21
C SER A 77 -12.70 14.34 -12.70
N GLU A 78 -12.67 14.53 -11.38
CA GLU A 78 -12.88 15.85 -10.76
C GLU A 78 -11.63 16.40 -10.08
N THR A 79 -10.81 15.53 -9.48
CA THR A 79 -9.72 15.93 -8.59
C THR A 79 -8.60 14.89 -8.53
N VAL A 80 -7.41 15.34 -8.12
CA VAL A 80 -6.31 14.47 -7.68
C VAL A 80 -6.35 14.35 -6.16
N LEU A 81 -6.38 13.12 -5.66
CA LEU A 81 -6.50 12.83 -4.24
C LEU A 81 -5.37 11.90 -3.78
N PRO A 82 -4.77 12.15 -2.61
CA PRO A 82 -3.79 11.25 -2.05
C PRO A 82 -4.49 10.09 -1.31
N VAL A 83 -4.11 8.86 -1.62
CA VAL A 83 -4.68 7.63 -1.05
C VAL A 83 -3.59 6.71 -0.50
N VAL A 84 -3.98 5.80 0.40
CA VAL A 84 -3.09 4.77 0.94
C VAL A 84 -3.64 3.38 0.67
N CYS A 85 -2.83 2.56 0.01
CA CYS A 85 -3.06 1.13 -0.18
C CYS A 85 -2.32 0.34 0.91
N PHE A 86 -3.08 -0.23 1.83
CA PHE A 86 -2.53 -1.22 2.76
C PHE A 86 -2.41 -2.59 2.11
N ASP A 87 -1.56 -3.40 2.71
CA ASP A 87 -1.21 -4.77 2.34
C ASP A 87 -2.14 -5.49 1.36
N ARG A 88 -3.39 -5.81 1.73
CA ARG A 88 -4.31 -6.54 0.84
C ARG A 88 -4.56 -5.84 -0.50
N ALA A 89 -4.79 -4.52 -0.51
CA ALA A 89 -5.03 -3.76 -1.72
C ALA A 89 -3.73 -3.58 -2.52
N ALA A 90 -2.62 -3.29 -1.85
CA ALA A 90 -1.32 -3.13 -2.50
C ALA A 90 -0.86 -4.41 -3.20
N ARG A 91 -1.08 -5.59 -2.61
CA ARG A 91 -0.72 -6.88 -3.24
C ARG A 91 -1.42 -7.14 -4.56
N VAL A 92 -2.62 -6.58 -4.78
CA VAL A 92 -3.29 -6.68 -6.08
C VAL A 92 -2.50 -5.94 -7.17
N LEU A 93 -1.96 -4.78 -6.84
CA LEU A 93 -1.19 -3.95 -7.76
C LEU A 93 0.22 -4.50 -7.97
N ILE A 94 0.89 -4.87 -6.87
CA ILE A 94 2.29 -5.29 -6.91
C ILE A 94 2.44 -6.75 -7.34
N GLY A 95 1.58 -7.65 -6.85
CA GLY A 95 1.58 -9.07 -7.21
C GLY A 95 2.48 -9.97 -6.35
N CYS A 96 3.13 -9.43 -5.33
CA CYS A 96 3.95 -10.19 -4.39
C CYS A 96 3.78 -9.70 -2.95
N SER A 97 4.48 -10.30 -1.99
CA SER A 97 4.50 -9.82 -0.61
C SER A 97 5.40 -8.59 -0.44
N ALA A 98 5.16 -7.78 0.61
CA ALA A 98 6.00 -6.62 0.89
C ALA A 98 7.44 -6.99 1.26
N ASP A 99 7.65 -8.15 1.88
CA ASP A 99 8.99 -8.70 2.12
C ASP A 99 9.70 -8.98 0.80
N GLU A 100 9.03 -9.69 -0.11
CA GLU A 100 9.58 -10.05 -1.42
C GLU A 100 9.92 -8.84 -2.29
N LEU A 101 9.06 -7.82 -2.33
CA LEU A 101 9.39 -6.58 -3.05
C LEU A 101 10.53 -5.80 -2.36
N PHE A 102 10.56 -5.76 -1.03
CA PHE A 102 11.62 -5.08 -0.30
C PHE A 102 12.99 -5.71 -0.56
N ASP A 103 13.07 -7.04 -0.51
CA ASP A 103 14.29 -7.79 -0.82
C ASP A 103 14.71 -7.57 -2.29
N PHE A 104 13.73 -7.54 -3.21
CA PHE A 104 13.97 -7.25 -4.61
C PHE A 104 14.57 -5.85 -4.83
N CYS A 105 13.99 -4.81 -4.21
CA CYS A 105 14.50 -3.43 -4.30
C CYS A 105 15.83 -3.25 -3.58
N THR A 106 16.10 -4.03 -2.52
CA THR A 106 17.41 -4.05 -1.86
C THR A 106 18.48 -4.64 -2.79
N SER A 107 18.10 -5.62 -3.61
CA SER A 107 19.00 -6.25 -4.59
C SER A 107 19.19 -5.40 -5.86
N HIS A 108 18.26 -4.50 -6.18
CA HIS A 108 18.28 -3.67 -7.38
C HIS A 108 17.94 -2.22 -7.03
N SER A 109 18.96 -1.37 -6.91
CA SER A 109 18.84 -0.03 -6.31
C SER A 109 17.85 0.91 -7.02
N SER A 110 17.58 0.72 -8.32
CA SER A 110 16.60 1.51 -9.08
C SER A 110 15.21 0.87 -9.17
N ALA A 111 15.01 -0.34 -8.66
CA ALA A 111 13.74 -1.06 -8.83
C ALA A 111 12.56 -0.39 -8.11
N ALA A 112 12.82 0.31 -7.01
CA ALA A 112 11.78 1.07 -6.31
C ALA A 112 11.29 2.26 -7.15
N GLU A 113 12.18 2.99 -7.82
CA GLU A 113 11.83 4.09 -8.71
C GLU A 113 11.10 3.58 -9.95
N MET A 114 11.64 2.55 -10.60
CA MET A 114 11.03 1.88 -11.75
C MET A 114 9.63 1.30 -11.42
N MET A 115 9.40 0.84 -10.19
CA MET A 115 8.06 0.44 -9.74
C MET A 115 7.06 1.59 -9.86
N GLY A 116 7.47 2.81 -9.49
CA GLY A 116 6.65 4.01 -9.62
C GLY A 116 6.30 4.30 -11.08
N GLU A 117 7.30 4.29 -11.96
CA GLU A 117 7.12 4.51 -13.40
C GLU A 117 6.19 3.48 -14.05
N ILE A 118 6.33 2.19 -13.69
CA ILE A 118 5.47 1.11 -14.22
C ILE A 118 4.01 1.29 -13.78
N MET A 119 3.80 1.82 -12.57
CA MET A 119 2.47 1.99 -12.00
C MET A 119 1.77 3.26 -12.47
N GLU A 120 2.52 4.28 -12.89
CA GLU A 120 1.98 5.52 -13.42
C GLU A 120 1.07 5.25 -14.64
N GLY A 121 -0.10 5.88 -14.65
CA GLY A 121 -1.09 5.72 -15.70
C GLY A 121 -1.96 4.48 -15.60
N GLU A 122 -1.72 3.55 -14.66
CA GLU A 122 -2.61 2.39 -14.48
C GLU A 122 -4.00 2.84 -14.02
N MET A 123 -5.02 2.38 -14.77
CA MET A 123 -6.42 2.70 -14.51
C MET A 123 -7.06 1.68 -13.59
N LEU A 124 -7.69 2.18 -12.53
CA LEU A 124 -8.18 1.38 -11.42
C LEU A 124 -9.62 1.78 -11.07
N GLN A 125 -10.38 0.81 -10.58
CA GLN A 125 -11.57 1.06 -9.76
C GLN A 125 -11.18 0.80 -8.30
N MET A 126 -11.31 1.82 -7.44
CA MET A 126 -10.96 1.72 -6.02
C MET A 126 -12.19 1.90 -5.16
N THR A 127 -12.26 1.30 -3.97
CA THR A 127 -13.23 1.70 -2.93
C THR A 127 -12.48 2.44 -1.84
N LEU A 128 -12.88 3.68 -1.55
CA LEU A 128 -12.20 4.56 -0.60
C LEU A 128 -12.98 4.70 0.70
N CYS A 129 -12.25 4.84 1.80
CA CYS A 129 -12.81 5.00 3.14
C CYS A 129 -12.06 6.12 3.86
N GLU A 130 -12.80 7.01 4.52
CA GLU A 130 -12.23 8.00 5.42
C GLU A 130 -11.54 7.31 6.62
N THR A 131 -10.50 7.94 7.17
CA THR A 131 -9.81 7.41 8.34
C THR A 131 -10.52 7.80 9.64
N LYS A 132 -10.82 6.81 10.50
CA LYS A 132 -11.59 6.89 11.76
C LYS A 132 -11.16 7.93 12.80
N LYS A 133 -9.98 8.52 12.70
CA LYS A 133 -9.41 9.44 13.71
C LYS A 133 -8.62 10.55 13.03
N GLY A 134 -8.78 11.76 13.56
CA GLY A 134 -8.31 13.04 13.01
C GLY A 134 -6.85 13.09 12.55
N ASN A 135 -6.59 14.06 11.69
CA ASN A 135 -5.31 14.40 11.02
C ASN A 135 -4.83 13.46 9.91
N GLY A 136 -5.53 12.38 9.59
CA GLY A 136 -5.23 11.57 8.40
C GLY A 136 -5.57 12.32 7.11
N LYS A 137 -4.56 12.83 6.38
CA LYS A 137 -4.75 13.50 5.08
C LYS A 137 -5.09 12.54 3.92
N HIS A 138 -4.91 11.23 4.12
CA HIS A 138 -5.01 10.22 3.05
C HIS A 138 -6.27 9.38 3.21
N LEU A 139 -7.01 9.19 2.11
CA LEU A 139 -8.11 8.22 2.08
C LEU A 139 -7.54 6.80 2.03
N ARG A 140 -8.18 5.87 2.73
CA ARG A 140 -7.77 4.46 2.72
C ARG A 140 -8.42 3.71 1.57
N VAL A 141 -7.63 3.00 0.78
CA VAL A 141 -8.13 2.06 -0.22
C VAL A 141 -8.52 0.76 0.49
N VAL A 142 -9.78 0.36 0.33
CA VAL A 142 -10.37 -0.88 0.88
C VAL A 142 -10.28 -2.02 -0.13
N SER A 143 -10.54 -1.71 -1.39
CA SER A 143 -10.41 -2.62 -2.53
C SER A 143 -9.93 -1.88 -3.75
N VAL A 144 -9.28 -2.61 -4.65
CA VAL A 144 -8.76 -2.10 -5.92
C VAL A 144 -8.95 -3.16 -6.99
N VAL A 145 -9.37 -2.73 -8.18
CA VAL A 145 -9.57 -3.56 -9.36
C VAL A 145 -8.90 -2.87 -10.55
N PRO A 146 -7.82 -3.44 -11.10
CA PRO A 146 -7.25 -2.95 -12.35
C PRO A 146 -8.22 -3.10 -13.52
N LEU A 147 -8.34 -2.07 -14.34
CA LEU A 147 -9.31 -2.03 -15.44
C LEU A 147 -8.70 -2.45 -16.78
N ARG A 148 -7.37 -2.44 -16.88
CA ARG A 148 -6.66 -2.85 -18.09
C ARG A 148 -6.84 -4.35 -18.34
N THR A 149 -7.32 -4.70 -19.52
CA THR A 149 -7.40 -6.10 -19.94
C THR A 149 -5.99 -6.70 -19.99
N GLY A 150 -5.80 -7.86 -19.37
CA GLY A 150 -4.47 -8.49 -19.29
C GLY A 150 -3.51 -7.77 -18.34
N PHE A 151 -4.03 -7.03 -17.36
CA PHE A 151 -3.23 -6.42 -16.29
C PHE A 151 -2.20 -7.41 -15.75
N ARG A 152 -0.95 -6.94 -15.65
CA ARG A 152 0.16 -7.68 -15.04
C ARG A 152 0.61 -6.91 -13.81
N PRO A 153 0.66 -7.54 -12.63
CA PRO A 153 1.16 -6.89 -11.44
C PRO A 153 2.60 -6.39 -11.61
N THR A 154 2.95 -5.30 -10.93
CA THR A 154 4.22 -4.57 -11.12
C THR A 154 5.45 -5.46 -10.99
N ILE A 155 5.46 -6.42 -10.07
CA ILE A 155 6.59 -7.33 -9.85
C ILE A 155 6.95 -8.12 -11.11
N HIS A 156 5.99 -8.41 -11.97
CA HIS A 156 6.23 -9.15 -13.21
C HIS A 156 7.10 -8.33 -14.18
N THR A 157 6.76 -7.06 -14.36
CA THR A 157 7.52 -6.15 -15.23
C THR A 157 8.91 -5.90 -14.65
N LEU A 158 9.01 -5.65 -13.33
CA LEU A 158 10.31 -5.51 -12.66
C LEU A 158 11.20 -6.74 -12.89
N ARG A 159 10.69 -7.95 -12.66
CA ARG A 159 11.46 -9.19 -12.92
C ARG A 159 11.89 -9.35 -14.37
N THR A 160 11.08 -8.86 -15.31
CA THR A 160 11.44 -8.91 -16.72
C THR A 160 12.60 -7.97 -17.01
N LEU A 161 12.54 -6.74 -16.49
CA LEU A 161 13.58 -5.72 -16.70
C LEU A 161 14.91 -6.13 -16.05
N TYR A 162 14.88 -6.49 -14.77
CA TYR A 162 16.10 -6.80 -14.02
C TYR A 162 16.55 -8.27 -14.14
N GLY A 163 15.69 -9.17 -14.62
CA GLY A 163 16.03 -10.56 -14.90
C GLY A 163 16.67 -10.78 -16.28
N ALA A 164 16.46 -9.86 -17.23
CA ALA A 164 17.07 -9.92 -18.56
C ALA A 164 18.57 -9.55 -18.57
N ASP A 165 19.02 -8.80 -17.57
CA ASP A 165 20.43 -8.35 -17.43
C ASP A 165 21.40 -9.46 -16.98
N GLY A 166 20.89 -10.66 -16.64
CA GLY A 166 21.71 -11.85 -16.38
C GLY A 166 22.08 -12.68 -17.62
N SER A 167 21.53 -12.35 -18.80
CA SER A 167 21.66 -13.21 -19.99
C SER A 167 22.09 -12.52 -21.28
N HIS A 168 22.57 -11.28 -21.24
CA HIS A 168 23.05 -10.61 -22.47
C HIS A 168 24.28 -9.70 -22.26
N ARG A 169 25.42 -10.28 -21.87
CA ARG A 169 26.76 -9.77 -22.23
C ARG A 169 27.79 -10.89 -22.36
N THR A 170 27.58 -11.78 -23.33
CA THR A 170 28.68 -12.40 -24.08
C THR A 170 28.24 -12.49 -25.55
N SER A 171 29.22 -12.32 -26.45
CA SER A 171 29.09 -12.12 -27.91
C SER A 171 28.78 -10.67 -28.28
N THR A 172 29.68 -9.90 -28.90
CA THR A 172 30.84 -10.16 -29.77
C THR A 172 31.94 -9.14 -29.53
#